data_AF-A0A0Q5Z959-F1
#
_entry.id   AF-A0A0Q5Z959-F1
#
_cell.length_a   1.000
_cell.length_b   1.000
_cell.length_c   1.000
_cell.angle_alpha   90.00
_cell.angle_beta   90.00
_cell.angle_gamma   90.00
#
_symmetry.space_group_name_H-M   'P 1'
#
loop_
_entity.id
_entity.type
_entity.pdbx_description
1 polymer ?
#
loop_
_entity_poly.entity_id
_entity_poly.type
_entity_poly.pdbx_seq_one_letter_code
_entity_poly.pdbx_strand_id
1 'polypeptide(L)'
;MLQPIGALWLPEDDEPTLEEAPRPVGVDSWSPLAPISLAHHPYNRCEVWACVSCHLPFLRYTEYGGYYVERRIRQLQANRVGSPS
;
A
#
# COMPACT_ATOMS: atom_id res chain seq x y z
N MET A 1 3.53 -14.98 -12.15
CA MET A 1 2.26 -14.27 -12.41
C MET A 1 1.70 -13.77 -11.09
N LEU A 2 1.15 -12.55 -11.05
CA LEU A 2 0.40 -12.05 -9.90
C LEU A 2 -1.09 -12.13 -10.22
N GLN A 3 -1.92 -12.42 -9.20
CA GLN A 3 -3.38 -12.39 -9.30
C GLN A 3 -3.97 -11.51 -8.20
N PRO A 4 -5.05 -10.75 -8.48
CA PRO A 4 -5.77 -10.03 -7.46
C PRO A 4 -6.49 -11.02 -6.55
N ILE A 5 -6.43 -10.78 -5.24
CA ILE A 5 -7.10 -11.63 -4.22
C ILE A 5 -8.01 -10.82 -3.29
N GLY A 6 -8.02 -9.50 -3.40
CA GLY A 6 -8.90 -8.62 -2.64
C GLY A 6 -8.53 -7.15 -2.81
N ALA A 7 -9.22 -6.29 -2.07
CA ALA A 7 -8.93 -4.86 -1.97
C ALA A 7 -9.12 -4.40 -0.52
N LEU A 8 -8.41 -3.33 -0.13
CA LEU A 8 -8.52 -2.72 1.19
C LEU A 8 -9.61 -1.63 1.26
N TRP A 9 -10.15 -1.25 0.11
CA TRP A 9 -11.25 -0.32 -0.02
C TRP A 9 -12.06 -0.66 -1.28
N LEU A 10 -13.38 -0.55 -1.20
CA LEU A 10 -14.28 -0.71 -2.33
C LEU A 10 -14.97 0.62 -2.66
N PRO A 11 -15.30 0.90 -3.94
CA PRO A 11 -15.93 2.16 -4.34
C PRO A 11 -17.26 2.49 -3.65
N GLU A 12 -17.95 1.49 -3.12
CA GLU A 12 -19.18 1.65 -2.33
C GLU A 12 -18.96 2.08 -0.87
N ASP A 13 -17.73 1.99 -0.35
CA ASP A 13 -17.37 2.41 1.01
C ASP A 13 -17.14 3.93 1.09
N ASP A 14 -17.10 4.47 2.31
CA ASP A 14 -16.64 5.83 2.55
C ASP A 14 -15.24 6.04 1.97
N GLU A 15 -14.98 7.23 1.40
CA GLU A 15 -13.69 7.52 0.77
C GLU A 15 -12.55 7.43 1.81
N PRO A 16 -11.43 6.73 1.51
CA PRO A 16 -10.33 6.58 2.46
C PRO A 16 -9.65 7.91 2.71
N THR A 17 -9.18 8.11 3.94
CA THR A 17 -8.37 9.27 4.29
C THR A 17 -7.13 9.40 3.40
N LEU A 18 -6.78 10.64 3.04
CA LEU A 18 -5.52 10.97 2.37
C LEU A 18 -4.38 11.23 3.37
N GLU A 19 -4.63 11.12 4.67
CA GLU A 19 -3.62 11.28 5.71
C GLU A 19 -2.53 10.21 5.58
N GLU A 20 -1.28 10.65 5.59
CA GLU A 20 -0.12 9.76 5.62
C GLU A 20 0.23 9.39 7.05
N ALA A 21 0.63 8.14 7.27
CA ALA A 21 1.17 7.73 8.56
C ALA A 21 2.49 8.47 8.87
N PRO A 22 2.78 8.75 10.16
CA PRO A 22 4.09 9.26 10.55
C PRO A 22 5.20 8.34 10.04
N ARG A 23 6.38 8.91 9.77
CA ARG A 23 7.54 8.16 9.27
C ARG A 23 8.75 8.40 10.15
N PRO A 24 9.63 7.39 10.33
CA PRO A 24 10.92 7.62 10.97
C PRO A 24 11.73 8.68 10.22
N VAL A 25 12.51 9.47 10.96
CA VAL A 25 13.38 10.49 10.38
C VAL A 25 14.36 9.83 9.39
N GLY A 26 14.45 10.38 8.18
CA GLY A 26 15.32 9.86 7.13
C GLY A 26 14.77 8.65 6.36
N VAL A 27 13.54 8.21 6.65
CA VAL A 27 12.85 7.15 5.88
C VAL A 27 11.85 7.78 4.94
N ASP A 28 12.12 7.69 3.64
CA ASP A 28 11.19 8.14 2.60
C ASP A 28 9.95 7.21 2.50
N SER A 29 8.87 7.71 1.90
CA SER A 29 7.59 6.98 1.81
C SER A 29 7.68 5.66 1.04
N TRP A 30 8.69 5.50 0.18
CA TRP A 30 8.90 4.34 -0.67
C TRP A 30 10.08 3.46 -0.27
N SER A 31 10.74 3.83 0.82
CA SER A 31 11.81 3.05 1.40
C SER A 31 11.32 1.63 1.68
N PRO A 32 12.15 0.60 1.41
CA PRO A 32 11.88 -0.75 1.87
C PRO A 32 11.68 -0.83 3.39
N LEU A 33 12.20 0.15 4.14
CA LEU A 33 12.09 0.24 5.60
C LEU A 33 10.83 0.97 6.08
N ALA A 34 10.11 1.69 5.20
CA ALA A 34 8.93 2.48 5.58
C ALA A 34 7.83 1.56 6.17
N PRO A 35 7.13 1.98 7.25
CA PRO A 35 5.98 1.23 7.75
C PRO A 35 4.87 1.07 6.68
N ILE A 36 4.07 0.02 6.81
CA ILE A 36 2.85 -0.23 6.05
C ILE A 36 1.67 -0.02 6.99
N SER A 37 1.08 1.17 6.96
CA SER A 37 -0.11 1.47 7.76
C SER A 37 -1.36 1.33 6.89
N LEU A 38 -2.11 0.24 7.08
CA LEU A 38 -3.31 -0.06 6.27
C LEU A 38 -4.46 0.94 6.50
N ALA A 39 -4.38 1.77 7.54
CA ALA A 39 -5.36 2.81 7.83
C ALA A 39 -5.07 4.14 7.11
N HIS A 40 -3.88 4.31 6.52
CA HIS A 40 -3.40 5.59 5.98
C HIS A 40 -3.09 5.50 4.49
N HIS A 41 -3.02 6.67 3.85
CA HIS A 41 -2.55 6.79 2.49
C HIS A 41 -1.08 6.35 2.39
N PRO A 42 -0.69 5.60 1.34
CA PRO A 42 -1.50 5.12 0.22
C PRO A 42 -2.11 3.73 0.42
N TYR A 43 -1.82 3.06 1.53
CA TYR A 43 -2.11 1.63 1.69
C TYR A 43 -3.59 1.34 1.89
N ASN A 44 -4.35 2.26 2.50
CA ASN A 44 -5.80 2.14 2.70
C ASN A 44 -6.62 2.03 1.40
N ARG A 45 -6.02 2.26 0.22
CA ARG A 45 -6.67 2.12 -1.09
C ARG A 45 -6.02 1.10 -2.02
N CYS A 46 -5.23 0.18 -1.47
CA CYS A 46 -4.56 -0.81 -2.29
C CYS A 46 -5.46 -1.99 -2.65
N GLU A 47 -5.25 -2.53 -3.85
CA GLU A 47 -5.58 -3.92 -4.16
C GLU A 47 -4.54 -4.84 -3.53
N VAL A 48 -5.00 -6.00 -3.06
CA VAL A 48 -4.14 -7.07 -2.54
C VAL A 48 -3.97 -8.11 -3.64
N TRP A 49 -2.72 -8.44 -3.94
CA TRP A 49 -2.34 -9.39 -4.96
C TRP A 49 -1.46 -10.48 -4.36
N ALA A 50 -1.45 -11.66 -4.96
CA ALA A 50 -0.55 -12.74 -4.59
C ALA A 50 0.20 -13.30 -5.80
N CYS A 51 1.46 -13.69 -5.60
CA CYS A 51 2.17 -14.49 -6.60
C CYS A 51 1.56 -15.88 -6.68
N VAL A 52 1.19 -16.31 -7.90
CA VAL A 52 0.61 -17.64 -8.13
C VAL A 52 1.60 -18.76 -7.79
N SER A 53 2.90 -18.52 -7.92
CA SER A 53 3.94 -19.54 -7.74
C SER A 53 4.46 -19.66 -6.31
N CYS A 54 4.55 -18.55 -5.56
CA CYS A 54 5.14 -18.54 -4.22
C CYS A 54 4.21 -17.98 -3.13
N HIS A 55 2.99 -17.58 -3.49
CA HIS A 55 1.95 -17.06 -2.60
C HIS A 55 2.32 -15.82 -1.78
N LEU A 56 3.46 -15.16 -2.08
CA LEU A 56 3.81 -13.91 -1.43
C LEU A 56 2.76 -12.83 -1.75
N PRO A 57 2.30 -12.09 -0.72
CA PRO A 57 1.32 -11.03 -0.90
C PRO A 57 1.98 -9.70 -1.28
N PHE A 58 1.24 -8.89 -2.04
CA PHE A 58 1.65 -7.58 -2.53
C PHE A 58 0.49 -6.59 -2.43
N LEU A 59 0.80 -5.34 -2.13
CA LEU A 59 -0.11 -4.20 -2.22
C LEU A 59 0.15 -3.46 -3.53
N ARG A 60 -0.92 -3.14 -4.26
CA ARG A 60 -0.86 -2.34 -5.49
C ARG A 60 -1.79 -1.15 -5.37
N TYR A 61 -1.30 0.02 -5.78
CA TYR A 61 -2.15 1.20 -5.96
C TYR A 61 -1.65 2.04 -7.12
N THR A 62 -2.52 2.92 -7.62
CA THR A 62 -2.18 3.89 -8.64
C THR A 62 -2.13 5.27 -8.01
N GLU A 63 -0.99 5.93 -8.15
CA GLU A 63 -0.78 7.31 -7.73
C GLU A 63 -1.07 8.23 -8.91
N TYR A 64 -1.90 9.24 -8.68
CA TYR A 64 -2.26 10.24 -9.66
C TYR A 64 -1.64 11.58 -9.24
N GLY A 65 -0.62 12.02 -9.97
CA GLY A 65 -0.09 13.37 -9.89
C GLY A 65 -0.68 14.25 -11.00
N GLY A 66 -0.49 15.57 -10.90
CA GLY A 66 -1.03 16.52 -11.89
C GLY A 66 -0.59 16.27 -13.34
N TYR A 67 0.53 15.56 -13.55
CA TYR A 67 1.08 15.25 -14.88
C TYR A 67 1.56 13.79 -15.03
N TYR A 68 1.35 12.92 -14.04
CA TYR A 68 1.83 11.55 -14.10
C TYR A 68 0.84 10.58 -13.45
N VAL A 69 0.85 9.34 -13.95
CA VAL A 69 0.13 8.21 -13.36
C VAL A 69 1.17 7.12 -13.07
N GLU A 70 1.42 6.85 -11.81
CA GLU A 70 2.40 5.85 -11.39
C GLU A 70 1.69 4.63 -10.79
N ARG A 71 1.90 3.46 -11.38
CA ARG A 71 1.42 2.19 -10.81
C ARG A 71 2.48 1.65 -9.88
N ARG A 72 2.17 1.61 -8.60
CA ARG A 72 3.11 1.19 -7.56
C ARG A 72 2.76 -0.21 -7.08
N ILE A 73 3.78 -0.98 -6.70
CA ILE A 73 3.63 -2.29 -6.08
C ILE A 73 4.65 -2.45 -4.95
N ARG A 74 4.21 -2.98 -3.81
CA ARG A 74 5.07 -3.29 -2.66
C ARG A 74 4.75 -4.66 -2.11
N GLN A 75 5.75 -5.45 -1.76
CA GLN A 75 5.52 -6.70 -1.03
C GLN A 75 4.88 -6.37 0.33
N LEU A 76 3.78 -7.07 0.67
CA LEU A 76 3.17 -6.97 1.99
C LEU A 76 3.99 -7.81 2.97
N GLN A 77 4.87 -7.14 3.71
CA GLN A 77 5.71 -7.77 4.72
C GLN A 77 5.10 -7.57 6.11
N ALA A 78 4.73 -8.66 6.78
CA ALA A 78 4.04 -8.59 8.08
C ALA A 78 4.82 -7.79 9.14
N ASN A 79 6.15 -7.89 9.15
CA ASN A 79 7.02 -7.14 10.05
C ASN A 79 7.12 -5.63 9.74
N ARG A 80 6.50 -5.18 8.65
CA ARG A 80 6.36 -3.75 8.32
C ARG A 80 4.96 -3.23 8.59
N VAL A 81 3.98 -4.10 8.86
CA VAL A 81 2.60 -3.67 9.12
C VAL A 81 2.50 -3.02 10.49
N GLY A 82 2.00 -1.79 10.52
CA GLY A 82 1.84 -1.00 11.73
C GLY A 82 1.99 0.50 11.46
N SER A 83 1.60 1.30 12.44
CA SER A 83 1.94 2.72 12.50
C SER A 83 3.14 2.87 13.43
N PRO A 84 4.16 3.69 13.10
CA PRO A 84 5.18 4.00 14.09
C PRO A 84 4.53 4.68 15.30
N SER A 85 4.96 4.25 16.48
CA SER A 85 4.56 4.78 17.79
C SER A 85 5.06 6.20 18.02
#